data_AF-A0A349SI76-F1
#
_entry.id   AF-A0A349SI76-F1
#
_cell.length_a   1.000
_cell.length_b   1.000
_cell.length_c   1.000
_cell.angle_alpha   90.00
_cell.angle_beta   90.00
_cell.angle_gamma   90.00
#
_symmetry.space_group_name_H-M   'P 1'
#
loop_
_entity.id
_entity.type
_entity.pdbx_description
1 polymer ?
#
loop_
_entity_poly.entity_id
_entity_poly.type
_entity_poly.pdbx_seq_one_letter_code
_entity_poly.pdbx_strand_id
1 'polypeptide(L)' 'MSEIPRVVVTGIGIVSSVGVGCNAVSEALRKGQSGIRFSQAYADLGFRSHIHGDIEADLDQQ' A
#
# COMPACT_ATOMS: atom_id res chain seq x y z
N MET A 1 7.15 -1.94 -41.95
CA MET A 1 6.94 -1.57 -40.53
C MET A 1 6.56 -2.84 -39.81
N SER A 2 7.36 -3.31 -38.86
CA SER A 2 7.00 -4.46 -38.03
C SER A 2 5.83 -4.07 -37.14
N GLU A 3 4.73 -4.81 -37.17
CA GLU A 3 3.60 -4.61 -36.27
C GLU A 3 4.03 -4.90 -34.82
N ILE A 4 3.79 -3.95 -33.92
CA ILE A 4 4.07 -4.11 -32.50
C ILE A 4 2.91 -4.90 -31.88
N PRO A 5 3.17 -6.03 -31.21
CA PRO A 5 2.12 -6.80 -30.53
C PRO A 5 1.41 -5.98 -29.46
N ARG A 6 0.08 -6.10 -29.40
CA ARG A 6 -0.72 -5.52 -28.31
C ARG A 6 -0.61 -6.41 -27.08
N VAL A 7 -0.37 -5.79 -25.92
CA VAL A 7 -0.26 -6.47 -24.62
C VAL A 7 -1.33 -5.91 -23.68
N VAL A 8 -1.86 -6.76 -22.80
CA VAL A 8 -2.86 -6.39 -21.78
C VAL A 8 -2.43 -6.87 -20.40
N VAL A 9 -2.94 -6.20 -19.36
CA VAL A 9 -2.79 -6.63 -17.96
C VAL A 9 -3.89 -7.64 -17.64
N THR A 10 -3.53 -8.83 -17.15
CA THR A 10 -4.46 -9.93 -16.85
C THR A 10 -4.68 -10.17 -15.36
N GLY A 11 -3.92 -9.49 -14.49
CA GLY A 11 -4.03 -9.63 -13.04
C GLY A 11 -3.36 -8.48 -12.31
N ILE A 12 -3.84 -8.22 -11.09
CA ILE A 12 -3.31 -7.20 -10.18
C ILE A 12 -3.27 -7.79 -8.77
N GLY A 13 -2.15 -7.57 -8.08
CA GLY A 13 -1.99 -7.77 -6.65
C GLY A 13 -1.49 -6.48 -6.02
N ILE A 14 -1.94 -6.17 -4.81
CA ILE A 14 -1.56 -4.94 -4.11
C ILE A 14 -1.49 -5.16 -2.60
N VAL A 15 -0.43 -4.65 -2.00
CA VAL A 15 -0.24 -4.49 -0.56
C VAL A 15 0.15 -3.04 -0.37
N SER A 16 -0.64 -2.29 0.40
CA SER A 16 -0.44 -0.85 0.60
C SER A 16 -0.85 -0.45 2.01
N SER A 17 -0.39 0.71 2.47
CA SER A 17 -0.75 1.25 3.79
C SER A 17 -2.23 1.59 3.95
N VAL A 18 -2.97 1.66 2.83
CA VAL A 18 -4.43 1.84 2.82
C VAL A 18 -5.20 0.51 2.77
N GLY A 19 -4.52 -0.63 2.64
CA GLY A 19 -5.14 -1.95 2.64
C GLY A 19 -4.36 -3.03 1.90
N VAL A 20 -4.69 -4.28 2.23
CA VAL A 20 -4.13 -5.49 1.59
C VAL A 20 -5.17 -6.07 0.63
N GLY A 21 -4.80 -6.21 -0.63
CA GLY A 21 -5.66 -6.71 -1.69
C GLY A 21 -6.53 -5.64 -2.38
N CYS A 22 -6.96 -5.95 -3.60
CA CYS A 22 -7.65 -5.01 -4.48
C CYS A 22 -8.95 -4.44 -3.88
N ASN A 23 -9.71 -5.26 -3.15
CA ASN A 23 -10.98 -4.85 -2.55
C ASN A 23 -10.76 -3.82 -1.43
N ALA A 24 -9.87 -4.12 -0.48
CA ALA A 24 -9.57 -3.24 0.64
C ALA A 24 -9.02 -1.89 0.15
N VAL A 25 -8.07 -1.93 -0.80
CA VAL A 25 -7.52 -0.71 -1.40
C VAL A 25 -8.59 0.08 -2.15
N SER A 26 -9.44 -0.57 -2.97
CA SER A 26 -10.51 0.13 -3.70
C SER A 26 -11.50 0.82 -2.76
N GLU A 27 -11.86 0.15 -1.67
CA GLU A 27 -12.75 0.71 -0.65
C GLU A 27 -12.13 1.91 0.06
N ALA A 28 -10.88 1.79 0.51
CA ALA A 28 -10.15 2.88 1.17
C ALA A 28 -10.04 4.11 0.27
N LEU A 29 -9.71 3.91 -1.02
CA LEU A 29 -9.65 5.00 -2.00
C LEU A 29 -11.01 5.67 -2.19
N ARG A 30 -12.11 4.91 -2.30
CA ARG A 30 -13.47 5.46 -2.44
C ARG A 30 -13.90 6.25 -1.20
N LYS A 31 -13.47 5.81 -0.02
CA LYS A 31 -13.78 6.45 1.26
C LYS A 31 -12.83 7.58 1.63
N GLY A 32 -11.75 7.81 0.86
CA GLY A 32 -10.72 8.79 1.19
C GLY A 32 -9.95 8.46 2.48
N GLN A 33 -9.82 7.18 2.81
CA GLN A 33 -9.14 6.74 4.02
C GLN A 33 -7.63 6.79 3.83
N SER A 34 -6.95 7.57 4.68
CA SER A 34 -5.48 7.63 4.69
C SER A 34 -4.89 6.37 5.30
N GLY A 35 -3.75 5.91 4.79
CA GLY A 35 -2.92 4.85 5.37
C GLY A 35 -1.84 5.36 6.32
N ILE A 36 -1.74 6.69 6.50
CA ILE A 36 -0.70 7.29 7.33
C ILE A 36 -1.11 7.22 8.81
N ARG A 37 -0.21 6.74 9.65
CA ARG A 37 -0.38 6.57 11.10
C ARG A 37 0.83 7.12 11.84
N PHE A 38 0.65 7.35 13.13
CA PHE A 38 1.74 7.70 14.04
C PHE A 38 2.62 6.48 14.31
N SER A 39 3.93 6.66 14.26
CA SER A 39 4.93 5.66 14.61
C SER A 39 5.49 5.96 16.00
N GLN A 40 5.14 5.13 16.99
CA GLN A 40 5.75 5.23 18.31
C GLN A 40 7.26 4.96 18.23
N ALA A 41 7.68 3.98 17.41
CA ALA A 41 9.08 3.66 17.21
C ALA A 41 9.91 4.87 16.71
N TYR A 42 9.38 5.65 15.77
CA TYR A 42 10.10 6.84 15.29
C TYR A 42 10.19 7.94 16.36
N ALA A 43 9.15 8.10 17.18
CA ALA A 43 9.18 9.02 18.29
C ALA A 43 10.22 8.61 19.34
N ASP A 44 10.28 7.32 19.69
CA ASP A 44 11.22 6.78 20.68
C ASP A 44 12.69 6.89 20.21
N LEU A 45 12.93 6.76 18.90
CA LEU A 45 14.24 6.95 18.28
C LEU A 45 14.64 8.43 18.14
N GLY A 46 13.78 9.37 18.52
CA GLY A 46 14.05 10.81 18.43
C GLY A 46 14.11 11.34 16.99
N PHE A 47 13.43 10.69 16.04
CA PHE A 47 13.38 11.15 14.66
C PHE A 47 12.54 12.41 14.53
N ARG A 48 12.79 13.24 13.50
CA ARG A 48 12.00 14.47 13.28
C ARG A 48 10.56 14.20 12.84
N SER A 49 10.32 13.11 12.10
CA SER A 49 8.99 12.71 11.63
C SER A 49 8.52 11.51 12.43
N HIS A 50 7.32 11.57 13.00
CA HIS A 50 6.72 10.49 13.78
C HIS A 50 5.54 9.83 13.07
N ILE A 51 5.46 9.95 11.74
CA ILE A 51 4.38 9.38 10.94
C ILE A 51 4.93 8.54 9.79
N HIS A 52 4.19 7.51 9.40
CA HIS A 52 4.51 6.64 8.27
C HIS A 52 3.24 6.00 7.70
N GLY A 53 3.32 5.50 6.48
CA GLY A 53 2.31 4.60 5.92
C GLY A 53 2.60 3.18 6.38
N ASP A 54 2.02 2.79 7.52
CA ASP A 54 2.23 1.46 8.07
C ASP A 54 1.49 0.40 7.24
N ILE A 55 2.04 -0.81 7.20
CA ILE A 55 1.41 -1.94 6.51
C ILE A 55 1.06 -2.97 7.57
N GLU A 56 -0.23 -3.04 7.91
CA GLU A 56 -0.78 -4.07 8.79
C GLU A 56 -0.97 -5.37 7.99
N ALA A 57 0.14 -6.01 7.63
CA ALA A 57 0.15 -7.31 6.96
C ALA A 57 1.18 -8.22 7.61
N ASP A 58 0.80 -9.46 7.87
CA ASP A 58 1.75 -10.51 8.19
C ASP A 58 2.46 -10.94 6.90
N LEU A 59 3.58 -10.29 6.62
CA LEU A 59 4.39 -10.53 5.42
C LEU A 59 5.20 -11.83 5.51
N ASP A 60 5.27 -12.45 6.70
CA ASP A 60 6.06 -13.65 6.95
C ASP A 60 5.27 -14.95 6.64
N GLN A 61 3.98 -14.85 6.31
CA GLN A 61 3.10 -15.98 5.99
C GLN A 61 2.85 -16.19 4.47
N GLN A 62 3.70 -15.67 3.59
CA GLN A 62 3.55 -15.80 2.13
C GLN A 62 4.45 -16.86 1.49
#